data_AF-A0A947N4N4-F1
#
_entry.id   AF-A0A947N4N4-F1
#
_cell.length_a   1.000
_cell.length_b   1.000
_cell.length_c   1.000
_cell.angle_alpha   90.00
_cell.angle_beta   90.00
_cell.angle_gamma   90.00
#
_symmetry.space_group_name_H-M   'P 1'
#
loop_
_entity.id
_entity.type
_entity.pdbx_description
1 polymer ?
#
loop_
_entity_poly.entity_id
_entity_poly.type
_entity_poly.pdbx_seq_one_letter_code
_entity_poly.pdbx_strand_id
1 'polypeptide(L)'
;MSTTLKERWPDCDIRHLVYEDMDLFVVFVDSELDVDWETTSKWDERQPTNMQELNAIINDAATVECTPCEHLRENIRLKFKRLVGEAIARSLSHDYDNAKRMLIAAKDFIDARIREKSRAWYLEASVVIAGSECLVGAILWLLREQVSGLVGNNMISLLLSAVAGGCGALLSIILRIGKFELDSASGKGLHNLEAGSRIVAGNLSAILVYFGIKSGLILPSLANVPELIWGLLLLAFIAGSSERLAPSIIARFAYSANPDDSSTSKPSLLDKHNPGGIS
;
A
#
# COMPACT_ATOMS: atom_id res chain seq x y z
N MET A 1 30.53 -22.26 -14.17
CA MET A 1 29.96 -23.62 -14.21
C MET A 1 31.10 -24.59 -14.36
N SER A 2 31.35 -25.47 -13.39
CA SER A 2 32.37 -26.51 -13.54
C SER A 2 31.92 -27.47 -14.64
N THR A 3 32.87 -27.91 -15.47
CA THR A 3 32.67 -28.83 -16.59
C THR A 3 31.92 -30.10 -16.19
N THR A 4 32.02 -30.49 -14.92
CA THR A 4 31.39 -31.68 -14.32
C THR A 4 29.87 -31.64 -14.20
N LEU A 5 29.25 -30.46 -14.09
CA LEU A 5 27.80 -30.36 -13.84
C LEU A 5 26.98 -30.59 -15.12
N LYS A 6 27.44 -30.01 -16.24
CA LYS A 6 26.84 -30.22 -17.57
C LYS A 6 27.07 -31.63 -18.11
N GLU A 7 28.13 -32.30 -17.69
CA GLU A 7 28.37 -33.71 -18.03
C GLU A 7 27.37 -34.66 -17.36
N ARG A 8 26.91 -34.31 -16.14
CA ARG A 8 25.97 -35.13 -15.35
C ARG A 8 24.51 -34.82 -15.65
N TRP A 9 24.21 -33.55 -15.90
CA TRP A 9 22.86 -33.05 -16.15
C TRP A 9 22.84 -32.31 -17.50
N PRO A 10 23.02 -33.03 -18.63
CA PRO A 10 23.21 -32.41 -19.94
C PRO A 10 21.96 -31.73 -20.48
N ASP A 11 20.77 -32.21 -20.08
CA ASP A 11 19.48 -31.72 -20.56
C ASP A 11 18.90 -30.59 -19.68
N CYS A 12 19.52 -30.30 -18.53
CA CYS A 12 19.06 -29.25 -17.62
C CYS A 12 19.54 -27.86 -18.04
N ASP A 13 18.62 -26.93 -18.27
CA ASP A 13 18.92 -25.51 -18.51
C ASP A 13 19.23 -24.77 -17.21
N ILE A 14 20.41 -25.03 -16.63
CA ILE A 14 20.76 -24.50 -15.31
C ILE A 14 21.26 -23.05 -15.43
N ARG A 15 20.42 -22.08 -15.06
CA ARG A 15 20.87 -20.70 -14.89
C ARG A 15 21.51 -20.49 -13.52
N HIS A 16 20.90 -21.04 -12.47
CA HIS A 16 21.41 -20.94 -11.10
C HIS A 16 21.24 -22.26 -10.36
N LEU A 17 22.35 -22.85 -9.93
CA LEU A 17 22.33 -24.04 -9.08
C LEU A 17 21.85 -23.65 -7.67
N VAL A 18 20.81 -24.32 -7.18
CA VAL A 18 20.34 -24.16 -5.80
C VAL A 18 21.03 -25.19 -4.91
N TYR A 19 20.91 -26.47 -5.26
CA TYR A 19 21.52 -27.58 -4.52
C TYR A 19 21.80 -28.75 -5.46
N GLU A 20 22.87 -29.48 -5.19
CA GLU A 20 23.21 -30.73 -5.88
C GLU A 20 23.62 -31.77 -4.83
N ASP A 21 22.93 -32.90 -4.83
CA ASP A 21 23.49 -34.14 -4.31
C ASP A 21 24.02 -34.93 -5.51
N MET A 22 25.35 -35.09 -5.57
CA MET A 22 26.06 -35.61 -6.74
C MET A 22 25.55 -36.98 -7.23
N ASP A 23 24.93 -37.77 -6.36
CA ASP A 23 24.49 -39.13 -6.67
C ASP A 23 22.97 -39.30 -6.70
N LEU A 24 22.20 -38.29 -6.30
CA LEU A 24 20.77 -38.45 -6.04
C LEU A 24 19.90 -37.51 -6.85
N PHE A 25 20.11 -36.21 -6.77
CA PHE A 25 19.23 -35.22 -7.38
C PHE A 25 19.91 -33.86 -7.52
N VAL A 26 19.35 -33.02 -8.41
CA VAL A 26 19.73 -31.62 -8.59
C VAL A 26 18.50 -30.73 -8.49
N VAL A 27 18.65 -29.56 -7.87
CA VAL A 27 17.63 -28.51 -7.84
C VAL A 27 18.25 -27.21 -8.34
N PHE A 28 17.58 -26.55 -9.28
CA PHE A 28 18.11 -25.37 -9.94
C PHE A 28 16.99 -24.38 -10.28
N VAL A 29 17.41 -23.16 -10.66
CA VAL A 29 16.56 -22.19 -11.33
C VAL A 29 17.00 -22.11 -12.77
N ASP A 30 16.06 -22.17 -13.70
CA ASP A 30 16.31 -22.19 -15.14
C ASP A 30 16.48 -20.78 -15.75
N SER A 31 16.62 -20.69 -17.08
CA SER A 31 16.75 -19.39 -17.76
C SER A 31 15.49 -18.53 -17.69
N GLU A 32 14.31 -19.14 -17.60
CA GLU A 32 12.99 -18.48 -17.50
C GLU A 32 12.62 -18.05 -16.06
N LEU A 33 13.46 -18.40 -15.08
CA LEU A 33 13.29 -18.20 -13.63
C LEU A 33 12.26 -19.13 -12.99
N ASP A 34 12.14 -20.34 -13.49
CA ASP A 34 11.37 -21.42 -12.89
C ASP A 34 12.27 -22.37 -12.11
N VAL A 35 11.71 -22.95 -11.05
CA VAL A 35 12.41 -23.86 -10.15
C VAL A 35 12.19 -25.28 -10.63
N ASP A 36 13.26 -25.88 -11.13
CA ASP A 36 13.25 -27.25 -11.63
C ASP A 36 14.14 -28.16 -10.79
N TRP A 37 13.85 -29.45 -10.86
CA TRP A 37 14.65 -30.49 -10.23
C TRP A 37 14.61 -31.77 -11.05
N GLU A 38 15.69 -32.54 -10.95
CA GLU A 38 15.76 -33.89 -11.51
C GLU A 38 16.31 -34.86 -10.47
N THR A 39 15.77 -36.08 -10.47
CA THR A 39 16.22 -37.19 -9.63
C THR A 39 16.89 -38.26 -10.49
N THR A 40 17.84 -38.97 -9.89
CA THR A 40 18.46 -40.15 -10.50
C THR A 40 17.68 -41.41 -10.13
N SER A 41 17.86 -42.49 -10.89
CA SER A 41 17.28 -43.80 -10.55
C SER A 41 17.69 -44.30 -9.17
N LYS A 42 18.89 -43.93 -8.69
CA LYS A 42 19.35 -44.26 -7.32
C LYS A 42 18.49 -43.63 -6.24
N TRP A 43 17.95 -42.43 -6.49
CA TRP A 43 17.03 -41.78 -5.58
C TRP A 43 15.65 -42.44 -5.65
N ASP A 44 15.15 -42.74 -6.86
CA ASP A 44 13.84 -43.38 -7.05
C ASP A 44 13.77 -44.76 -6.38
N GLU A 45 14.88 -45.52 -6.40
CA GLU A 45 15.00 -46.82 -5.74
C GLU A 45 14.96 -46.74 -4.21
N ARG A 46 15.40 -45.62 -3.60
CA ARG A 46 15.49 -45.47 -2.13
C ARG A 46 14.13 -45.34 -1.45
N GLN A 47 13.07 -45.01 -2.21
CA GLN A 47 11.72 -44.67 -1.77
C GLN A 47 11.67 -43.59 -0.66
N PRO A 48 10.90 -42.50 -0.84
CA PRO A 48 10.81 -41.47 0.17
C PRO A 48 10.19 -42.00 1.48
N THR A 49 10.73 -41.55 2.62
CA THR A 49 10.27 -41.98 3.96
C THR A 49 8.78 -41.64 4.17
N ASN A 50 8.31 -40.53 3.60
CA ASN A 50 6.92 -40.15 3.61
C ASN A 50 6.53 -39.51 2.25
N MET A 51 6.05 -40.33 1.32
CA MET A 51 5.63 -39.86 -0.02
C MET A 51 4.51 -38.82 0.03
N GLN A 52 3.59 -38.92 1.00
CA GLN A 52 2.49 -37.96 1.14
C GLN A 52 3.01 -36.58 1.52
N GLU A 53 3.97 -36.52 2.45
CA GLU A 53 4.56 -35.27 2.91
C GLU A 53 5.47 -34.64 1.86
N LEU A 54 6.25 -35.45 1.13
CA LEU A 54 7.01 -34.98 -0.02
C LEU A 54 6.09 -34.33 -1.07
N ASN A 55 5.02 -35.03 -1.47
CA ASN A 55 4.06 -34.51 -2.46
C ASN A 55 3.36 -33.25 -1.98
N ALA A 56 3.02 -33.17 -0.69
CA ALA A 56 2.43 -31.96 -0.11
C ALA A 56 3.37 -30.76 -0.23
N ILE A 57 4.66 -30.93 0.10
CA ILE A 57 5.67 -29.87 0.01
C ILE A 57 5.90 -29.45 -1.45
N ILE A 58 5.96 -30.39 -2.39
CA ILE A 58 6.12 -30.08 -3.82
C ILE A 58 4.91 -29.29 -4.35
N ASN A 59 3.68 -29.69 -3.97
CA ASN A 59 2.48 -28.96 -4.36
C ASN A 59 2.43 -27.54 -3.74
N ASP A 60 2.84 -27.41 -2.48
CA ASP A 60 2.94 -26.11 -1.82
C ASP A 60 4.02 -25.24 -2.49
N ALA A 61 5.16 -25.82 -2.87
CA ALA A 61 6.23 -25.14 -3.59
C ALA A 61 5.73 -24.60 -4.95
N ALA A 62 5.05 -25.42 -5.75
CA ALA A 62 4.44 -25.01 -7.01
C ALA A 62 3.41 -23.90 -6.83
N THR A 63 2.61 -23.97 -5.76
CA THR A 63 1.61 -22.94 -5.43
C THR A 63 2.29 -21.62 -5.06
N VAL A 64 3.32 -21.67 -4.20
CA VAL A 64 4.08 -20.47 -3.80
C VAL A 64 4.78 -19.87 -5.01
N GLU A 65 5.39 -20.68 -5.86
CA GLU A 65 6.09 -20.25 -7.06
C GLU A 65 5.21 -19.46 -8.05
N CYS A 66 3.93 -19.81 -8.14
CA CYS A 66 2.94 -19.10 -8.95
C CYS A 66 2.57 -17.70 -8.43
N THR A 67 3.18 -17.22 -7.33
CA THR A 67 2.92 -15.88 -6.80
C THR A 67 3.30 -14.81 -7.85
N PRO A 68 2.35 -13.96 -8.28
CA PRO A 68 2.63 -12.92 -9.29
C PRO A 68 3.72 -11.96 -8.83
N CYS A 69 4.85 -11.95 -9.54
CA CYS A 69 6.04 -11.18 -9.15
C CYS A 69 6.81 -10.59 -10.34
N GLU A 70 6.22 -10.55 -11.53
CA GLU A 70 6.84 -10.10 -12.79
C GLU A 70 7.26 -8.62 -12.72
N HIS A 71 6.57 -7.84 -11.90
CA HIS A 71 6.81 -6.43 -11.68
C HIS A 71 7.98 -6.13 -10.72
N LEU A 72 8.53 -7.16 -10.08
CA LEU A 72 9.72 -7.06 -9.25
C LEU A 72 10.99 -7.17 -10.09
N ARG A 73 12.10 -6.65 -9.55
CA ARG A 73 13.41 -6.79 -10.19
C ARG A 73 13.79 -8.26 -10.26
N GLU A 74 14.44 -8.63 -11.36
CA GLU A 74 14.88 -10.01 -11.64
C GLU A 74 15.73 -10.61 -10.52
N ASN A 75 16.61 -9.82 -9.90
CA ASN A 75 17.44 -10.26 -8.79
C ASN A 75 16.63 -10.61 -7.52
N ILE A 76 15.47 -9.98 -7.31
CA ILE A 76 14.56 -10.30 -6.21
C ILE A 76 13.78 -11.57 -6.55
N ARG A 77 13.28 -11.68 -7.79
CA ARG A 77 12.61 -12.90 -8.29
C ARG A 77 13.52 -14.12 -8.15
N LEU A 78 14.78 -14.01 -8.57
CA LEU A 78 15.78 -15.08 -8.43
C LEU A 78 16.00 -15.48 -6.95
N LYS A 79 16.10 -14.51 -6.04
CA LYS A 79 16.24 -14.82 -4.60
C LYS A 79 15.02 -15.56 -4.04
N PHE A 80 13.83 -15.16 -4.46
CA PHE A 80 12.59 -15.84 -4.11
C PHE A 80 12.57 -17.29 -4.64
N LYS A 81 12.83 -17.48 -5.93
CA LYS A 81 12.88 -18.80 -6.58
C LYS A 81 13.92 -19.72 -5.94
N ARG A 82 15.08 -19.18 -5.56
CA ARG A 82 16.08 -19.91 -4.78
C ARG A 82 15.54 -20.44 -3.44
N LEU A 83 14.76 -19.65 -2.69
CA LEU A 83 14.18 -20.11 -1.43
C LEU A 83 13.16 -21.25 -1.63
N VAL A 84 12.41 -21.20 -2.74
CA VAL A 84 11.51 -22.29 -3.13
C VAL A 84 12.31 -23.55 -3.49
N GLY A 85 13.36 -23.42 -4.31
CA GLY A 85 14.25 -24.54 -4.64
C GLY A 85 14.95 -25.14 -3.41
N GLU A 86 15.34 -24.31 -2.45
CA GLU A 86 15.91 -24.75 -1.17
C GLU A 86 14.92 -25.59 -0.34
N ALA A 87 13.61 -25.31 -0.45
CA ALA A 87 12.60 -26.15 0.16
C ALA A 87 12.46 -27.50 -0.55
N ILE A 88 12.45 -27.50 -1.89
CA ILE A 88 12.41 -28.73 -2.71
C ILE A 88 13.62 -29.60 -2.41
N ALA A 89 14.83 -29.03 -2.39
CA ALA A 89 16.06 -29.76 -2.08
C ALA A 89 16.01 -30.44 -0.70
N ARG A 90 15.53 -29.73 0.33
CA ARG A 90 15.34 -30.31 1.67
C ARG A 90 14.30 -31.43 1.69
N SER A 91 13.21 -31.27 0.92
CA SER A 91 12.18 -32.31 0.81
C SER A 91 12.71 -33.58 0.15
N LEU A 92 13.53 -33.46 -0.90
CA LEU A 92 14.21 -34.57 -1.58
C LEU A 92 15.26 -35.25 -0.69
N SER A 93 15.83 -34.51 0.27
CA SER A 93 16.70 -35.04 1.34
C SER A 93 15.95 -35.53 2.59
N HIS A 94 14.60 -35.59 2.54
CA HIS A 94 13.72 -36.05 3.62
C HIS A 94 13.76 -35.16 4.89
N ASP A 95 14.24 -33.92 4.76
CA ASP A 95 14.21 -32.91 5.83
C ASP A 95 12.95 -32.04 5.69
N TYR A 96 11.79 -32.66 5.93
CA TYR A 96 10.48 -32.06 5.68
C TYR A 96 10.21 -30.83 6.57
N ASP A 97 10.70 -30.83 7.81
CA ASP A 97 10.51 -29.71 8.74
C ASP A 97 11.23 -28.46 8.25
N ASN A 98 12.48 -28.58 7.80
CA ASN A 98 13.20 -27.43 7.27
C ASN A 98 12.70 -27.04 5.87
N ALA A 99 12.21 -27.99 5.06
CA ALA A 99 11.54 -27.68 3.80
C ALA A 99 10.33 -26.75 4.01
N LYS A 100 9.44 -27.09 4.95
CA LYS A 100 8.29 -26.24 5.31
C LYS A 100 8.72 -24.85 5.79
N ARG A 101 9.76 -24.77 6.62
CA ARG A 101 10.31 -23.47 7.07
C ARG A 101 10.84 -22.64 5.92
N MET A 102 11.46 -23.27 4.91
CA MET A 102 11.94 -22.56 3.73
C MET A 102 10.81 -22.05 2.85
N LEU A 103 9.71 -22.80 2.69
CA LEU A 103 8.52 -22.30 1.98
C LEU A 103 7.88 -21.11 2.68
N ILE A 104 7.76 -21.16 4.01
CA ILE A 104 7.26 -20.02 4.80
C ILE A 104 8.16 -18.80 4.60
N ALA A 105 9.48 -18.99 4.69
CA ALA A 105 10.44 -17.91 4.46
C ALA A 105 10.38 -17.34 3.03
N ALA A 106 10.15 -18.19 2.02
CA ALA A 106 9.97 -17.78 0.63
C ALA A 106 8.72 -16.90 0.47
N LYS A 107 7.60 -17.34 1.07
CA LYS A 107 6.33 -16.60 1.06
C LYS A 107 6.45 -15.25 1.77
N ASP A 108 7.00 -15.24 2.99
CA ASP A 108 7.19 -13.99 3.75
C ASP A 108 8.11 -13.02 3.01
N PHE A 109 9.18 -13.53 2.38
CA PHE A 109 10.10 -12.74 1.58
C PHE A 109 9.41 -12.08 0.38
N ILE A 110 8.66 -12.85 -0.42
CA ILE A 110 8.02 -12.32 -1.62
C ILE A 110 6.90 -11.34 -1.25
N ASP A 111 6.08 -11.68 -0.26
CA ASP A 111 4.99 -10.82 0.21
C ASP A 111 5.52 -9.47 0.72
N ALA A 112 6.65 -9.46 1.43
CA ALA A 112 7.28 -8.22 1.87
C ALA A 112 7.72 -7.33 0.70
N ARG A 113 8.26 -7.94 -0.38
CA ARG A 113 8.73 -7.20 -1.56
C ARG A 113 7.60 -6.67 -2.41
N ILE A 114 6.52 -7.44 -2.57
CA ILE A 114 5.34 -6.98 -3.29
C ILE A 114 4.68 -5.83 -2.52
N ARG A 115 4.54 -5.92 -1.19
CA ARG A 115 4.03 -4.80 -0.36
C ARG A 115 4.88 -3.54 -0.47
N GLU A 116 6.21 -3.67 -0.45
CA GLU A 116 7.14 -2.56 -0.64
C GLU A 116 6.91 -1.88 -2.01
N LYS A 117 6.77 -2.67 -3.06
CA LYS A 117 6.56 -2.18 -4.43
C LYS A 117 5.19 -1.53 -4.62
N SER A 118 4.14 -2.12 -4.05
CA SER A 118 2.79 -1.55 -4.01
C SER A 118 2.79 -0.16 -3.36
N ARG A 119 3.44 0.00 -2.20
CA ARG A 119 3.63 1.30 -1.53
C ARG A 119 4.36 2.31 -2.40
N ALA A 120 5.39 1.88 -3.12
CA ALA A 120 6.13 2.75 -4.02
C ALA A 120 5.26 3.24 -5.19
N TRP A 121 4.48 2.36 -5.83
CA TRP A 121 3.57 2.74 -6.91
C TRP A 121 2.49 3.71 -6.44
N TYR A 122 1.88 3.44 -5.28
CA TYR A 122 0.87 4.31 -4.71
C TYR A 122 1.43 5.71 -4.40
N LEU A 123 2.64 5.78 -3.82
CA LEU A 123 3.30 7.06 -3.54
C LEU A 123 3.70 7.79 -4.83
N GLU A 124 4.27 7.09 -5.81
CA GLU A 124 4.63 7.63 -7.12
C GLU A 124 3.40 8.26 -7.80
N ALA A 125 2.28 7.53 -7.85
CA ALA A 125 1.03 8.01 -8.40
C ALA A 125 0.50 9.26 -7.66
N SER A 126 0.50 9.21 -6.32
CA SER A 126 0.05 10.32 -5.49
C SER A 126 0.87 11.59 -5.73
N VAL A 127 2.20 11.46 -5.80
CA VAL A 127 3.12 12.58 -6.05
C VAL A 127 2.94 13.14 -7.46
N VAL A 128 2.76 12.30 -8.48
CA VAL A 128 2.55 12.77 -9.86
C VAL A 128 1.23 13.54 -9.97
N ILE A 129 0.13 13.01 -9.42
CA ILE A 129 -1.19 13.64 -9.48
C ILE A 129 -1.16 14.97 -8.71
N ALA A 130 -0.80 14.95 -7.42
CA ALA A 130 -0.77 16.16 -6.60
C ALA A 130 0.30 17.17 -7.08
N GLY A 131 1.42 16.69 -7.62
CA GLY A 131 2.45 17.54 -8.22
C GLY A 131 1.94 18.27 -9.46
N SER A 132 1.14 17.61 -10.30
CA SER A 132 0.49 18.25 -11.45
C SER A 132 -0.54 19.31 -11.01
N GLU A 133 -1.30 19.05 -9.95
CA GLU A 133 -2.23 20.04 -9.37
C GLU A 133 -1.50 21.23 -8.76
N CYS A 134 -0.40 21.00 -8.04
CA CYS A 134 0.48 22.06 -7.53
C CYS A 134 0.99 22.96 -8.65
N LEU A 135 1.41 22.36 -9.78
CA LEU A 135 1.90 23.11 -10.93
C LEU A 135 0.79 23.97 -11.54
N VAL A 136 -0.41 23.41 -11.72
CA VAL A 136 -1.58 24.17 -12.20
C VAL A 136 -1.93 25.29 -11.23
N GLY A 137 -1.93 25.03 -9.92
CA GLY A 137 -2.17 26.04 -8.89
C GLY A 137 -1.13 27.16 -8.88
N ALA A 138 0.16 26.83 -9.08
CA ALA A 138 1.22 27.82 -9.19
C ALA A 138 1.05 28.71 -10.43
N ILE A 139 0.71 28.12 -11.59
CA ILE A 139 0.40 28.88 -12.81
C ILE A 139 -0.81 29.79 -12.57
N LEU A 140 -1.88 29.26 -11.97
CA LEU A 140 -3.07 30.03 -11.64
C LEU A 140 -2.75 31.21 -10.70
N TRP A 141 -1.87 31.00 -9.71
CA TRP A 141 -1.43 32.04 -8.79
C TRP A 141 -0.62 33.15 -9.48
N LEU A 142 0.29 32.78 -10.39
CA LEU A 142 1.11 33.72 -11.15
C LEU A 142 0.28 34.54 -12.13
N LEU A 143 -0.75 33.93 -12.72
CA LEU A 143 -1.66 34.55 -13.69
C LEU A 143 -2.94 35.11 -13.06
N ARG A 144 -2.99 35.20 -11.72
CA ARG A 144 -4.24 35.50 -10.99
C ARG A 144 -4.86 36.83 -11.39
N GLU A 145 -4.06 37.85 -11.69
CA GLU A 145 -4.56 39.19 -12.03
C GLU A 145 -5.19 39.23 -13.42
N GLN A 146 -4.68 38.43 -14.35
CA GLN A 146 -5.23 38.30 -15.70
C GLN A 146 -6.49 37.43 -15.70
N VAL A 147 -6.46 36.35 -14.92
CA VAL A 147 -7.59 35.39 -14.82
C VAL A 147 -8.74 35.98 -13.98
N SER A 148 -8.44 36.84 -13.00
CA SER A 148 -9.46 37.44 -12.13
C SER A 148 -10.47 38.29 -12.90
N GLY A 149 -10.02 38.97 -13.97
CA GLY A 149 -10.88 39.73 -14.86
C GLY A 149 -11.92 38.89 -15.62
N LEU A 150 -11.69 37.57 -15.77
CA LEU A 150 -12.58 36.67 -16.52
C LEU A 150 -13.55 35.90 -15.62
N VAL A 151 -13.05 35.33 -14.53
CA VAL A 151 -13.81 34.39 -13.65
C VAL A 151 -14.08 34.94 -12.25
N GLY A 152 -13.46 36.06 -11.87
CA GLY A 152 -13.62 36.70 -10.57
C GLY A 152 -12.76 36.08 -9.45
N ASN A 153 -12.47 36.90 -8.44
CA ASN A 153 -11.58 36.55 -7.32
C ASN A 153 -12.08 35.37 -6.48
N ASN A 154 -13.40 35.19 -6.37
CA ASN A 154 -13.98 34.08 -5.62
C ASN A 154 -13.72 32.73 -6.31
N MET A 155 -13.78 32.66 -7.64
CA MET A 155 -13.49 31.42 -8.36
C MET A 155 -12.00 31.05 -8.24
N ILE A 156 -11.12 32.02 -8.37
CA ILE A 156 -9.67 31.80 -8.16
C ILE A 156 -9.39 31.30 -6.75
N SER A 157 -10.00 31.93 -5.74
CA SER A 157 -9.83 31.51 -4.34
C SER A 157 -10.34 30.09 -4.12
N LEU A 158 -11.48 29.72 -4.71
CA LEU A 158 -12.03 28.37 -4.65
C LEU A 158 -11.08 27.33 -5.27
N LEU A 159 -10.55 27.61 -6.47
CA LEU A 159 -9.62 26.72 -7.17
C LEU A 159 -8.30 26.56 -6.40
N LEU A 160 -7.74 27.65 -5.89
CA LEU A 160 -6.53 27.59 -5.07
C LEU A 160 -6.76 26.85 -3.74
N SER A 161 -7.93 27.01 -3.13
CA SER A 161 -8.34 26.19 -1.97
C SER A 161 -8.42 24.72 -2.34
N ALA A 162 -9.01 24.36 -3.48
CA ALA A 162 -9.06 22.96 -3.93
C ALA A 162 -7.64 22.37 -4.04
N VAL A 163 -6.71 23.07 -4.71
CA VAL A 163 -5.30 22.66 -4.82
C VAL A 163 -4.65 22.51 -3.45
N ALA A 164 -4.88 23.45 -2.53
CA ALA A 164 -4.38 23.34 -1.16
C ALA A 164 -4.91 22.09 -0.44
N GLY A 165 -6.17 21.71 -0.68
CA GLY A 165 -6.76 20.45 -0.23
C GLY A 165 -6.02 19.22 -0.77
N GLY A 166 -5.73 19.19 -2.07
CA GLY A 166 -4.96 18.12 -2.69
C GLY A 166 -3.56 17.97 -2.08
N CYS A 167 -2.88 19.10 -1.81
CA CYS A 167 -1.60 19.10 -1.08
C CYS A 167 -1.73 18.51 0.33
N GLY A 168 -2.80 18.86 1.05
CA GLY A 168 -3.10 18.31 2.36
C GLY A 168 -3.29 16.79 2.31
N ALA A 169 -4.03 16.29 1.31
CA ALA A 169 -4.24 14.87 1.09
C ALA A 169 -2.92 14.14 0.76
N LEU A 170 -2.06 14.72 -0.07
CA LEU A 170 -0.73 14.18 -0.34
C LEU A 170 0.10 14.06 0.94
N LEU A 171 0.13 15.09 1.79
CA LEU A 171 0.84 15.03 3.06
C LEU A 171 0.29 13.90 3.95
N SER A 172 -1.04 13.76 4.03
CA SER A 172 -1.68 12.69 4.79
C SER A 172 -1.27 11.30 4.29
N ILE A 173 -1.21 11.12 2.96
CA ILE A 173 -0.71 9.89 2.33
C ILE A 173 0.74 9.61 2.74
N ILE A 174 1.64 10.58 2.60
CA ILE A 174 3.07 10.42 2.95
C ILE A 174 3.23 10.02 4.41
N LEU A 175 2.51 10.67 5.33
CA LEU A 175 2.60 10.39 6.76
C LEU A 175 2.03 9.01 7.15
N ARG A 176 1.18 8.42 6.31
CA ARG A 176 0.48 7.16 6.59
C ARG A 176 0.90 5.99 5.73
N ILE A 177 1.79 6.18 4.75
CA ILE A 177 2.18 5.15 3.78
C ILE A 177 2.67 3.84 4.42
N GLY A 178 3.37 3.93 5.55
CA GLY A 178 3.87 2.75 6.29
C GLY A 178 2.78 1.95 7.01
N LYS A 179 1.58 2.51 7.17
CA LYS A 179 0.44 1.92 7.90
C LYS A 179 -0.66 1.38 6.99
N PHE A 180 -0.61 1.65 5.68
CA PHE A 180 -1.59 1.09 4.74
C PHE A 180 -1.29 -0.39 4.47
N GLU A 181 -2.32 -1.20 4.67
CA GLU A 181 -2.45 -2.53 4.08
C GLU A 181 -2.97 -2.33 2.66
N LEU A 182 -2.04 -2.15 1.73
CA LEU A 182 -2.38 -2.15 0.31
C LEU A 182 -2.48 -3.60 -0.13
N ASP A 183 -3.54 -3.93 -0.88
CA ASP A 183 -3.62 -5.22 -1.55
C ASP A 183 -2.49 -5.29 -2.58
N SER A 184 -1.50 -6.10 -2.25
CA SER A 184 -0.23 -6.19 -2.95
C SER A 184 -0.35 -6.96 -4.26
N ALA A 185 -1.39 -7.78 -4.43
CA ALA A 185 -1.63 -8.53 -5.66
C ALA A 185 -2.25 -7.67 -6.79
N SER A 186 -2.65 -6.43 -6.48
CA SER A 186 -3.31 -5.55 -7.43
C SER A 186 -2.32 -4.88 -8.40
N GLY A 187 -2.71 -4.77 -9.67
CA GLY A 187 -1.88 -4.15 -10.71
C GLY A 187 -1.68 -2.64 -10.51
N LYS A 188 -0.65 -2.08 -11.17
CA LYS A 188 -0.29 -0.63 -11.09
C LYS A 188 -1.49 0.30 -11.32
N GLY A 189 -2.42 -0.05 -12.21
CA GLY A 189 -3.61 0.75 -12.51
C GLY A 189 -4.54 0.96 -11.31
N LEU A 190 -4.70 -0.04 -10.45
CA LEU A 190 -5.58 0.08 -9.28
C LEU A 190 -4.97 1.05 -8.26
N HIS A 191 -3.66 0.97 -8.02
CA HIS A 191 -2.97 1.91 -7.14
C HIS A 191 -3.04 3.36 -7.64
N ASN A 192 -3.00 3.57 -8.96
CA ASN A 192 -3.20 4.90 -9.54
C ASN A 192 -4.61 5.44 -9.25
N LEU A 193 -5.63 4.61 -9.41
CA LEU A 193 -7.02 4.98 -9.17
C LEU A 193 -7.25 5.26 -7.68
N GLU A 194 -6.70 4.42 -6.80
CA GLU A 194 -6.78 4.63 -5.36
C GLU A 194 -6.10 5.94 -4.96
N ALA A 195 -4.88 6.19 -5.43
CA ALA A 195 -4.15 7.44 -5.17
C ALA A 195 -4.95 8.67 -5.65
N GLY A 196 -5.43 8.64 -6.90
CA GLY A 196 -6.23 9.72 -7.47
C GLY A 196 -7.51 10.00 -6.69
N SER A 197 -8.25 8.95 -6.31
CA SER A 197 -9.48 9.11 -5.53
C SER A 197 -9.27 9.85 -4.20
N ARG A 198 -8.12 9.63 -3.54
CA ARG A 198 -7.80 10.30 -2.27
C ARG A 198 -7.41 11.76 -2.45
N ILE A 199 -6.68 12.10 -3.51
CA ILE A 199 -6.39 13.50 -3.84
C ILE A 199 -7.70 14.24 -4.18
N VAL A 200 -8.57 13.64 -4.99
CA VAL A 200 -9.90 14.19 -5.31
C VAL A 200 -10.73 14.40 -4.04
N ALA A 201 -10.73 13.44 -3.11
CA ALA A 201 -11.42 13.60 -1.82
C ALA A 201 -10.86 14.78 -1.00
N GLY A 202 -9.54 15.01 -1.05
CA GLY A 202 -8.89 16.18 -0.47
C GLY A 202 -9.37 17.49 -1.08
N ASN A 203 -9.42 17.56 -2.41
CA ASN A 203 -9.91 18.73 -3.16
C ASN A 203 -11.36 19.05 -2.80
N LEU A 204 -12.24 18.02 -2.79
CA LEU A 204 -13.65 18.17 -2.42
C LEU A 204 -13.82 18.64 -0.96
N SER A 205 -13.01 18.12 -0.04
CA SER A 205 -13.04 18.53 1.36
C SER A 205 -12.67 20.01 1.53
N ALA A 206 -11.66 20.47 0.79
CA ALA A 206 -11.28 21.88 0.77
C ALA A 206 -12.38 22.79 0.17
N ILE A 207 -13.03 22.35 -0.91
CA ILE A 207 -14.15 23.07 -1.53
C ILE A 207 -15.31 23.24 -0.54
N LEU A 208 -15.66 22.18 0.20
CA LEU A 208 -16.71 22.24 1.23
C LEU A 208 -16.36 23.25 2.34
N VAL A 209 -15.10 23.24 2.81
CA VAL A 209 -14.63 24.20 3.82
C VAL A 209 -14.65 25.63 3.28
N TYR A 210 -14.23 25.84 2.03
CA TYR A 210 -14.29 27.15 1.39
C TYR A 210 -15.72 27.71 1.38
N PHE A 211 -16.71 26.91 0.94
CA PHE A 211 -18.10 27.33 0.95
C PHE A 211 -18.61 27.60 2.36
N GLY A 212 -18.29 26.74 3.32
CA GLY A 212 -18.68 26.93 4.72
C GLY A 212 -18.15 28.23 5.32
N ILE A 213 -16.92 28.64 4.97
CA ILE A 213 -16.35 29.91 5.44
C ILE A 213 -17.00 31.10 4.73
N LYS A 214 -17.15 31.03 3.40
CA LYS A 214 -17.75 32.12 2.61
C LYS A 214 -19.23 32.34 2.93
N SER A 215 -19.95 31.31 3.34
CA SER A 215 -21.33 31.41 3.81
C SER A 215 -21.44 31.85 5.28
N GLY A 216 -20.30 32.04 5.98
CA GLY A 216 -20.27 32.38 7.41
C GLY A 216 -20.66 31.24 8.35
N LEU A 217 -20.79 30.00 7.85
CA LEU A 217 -21.17 28.83 8.65
C LEU A 217 -19.99 28.27 9.45
N ILE A 218 -18.79 28.34 8.88
CA ILE A 218 -17.55 27.89 9.48
C ILE A 218 -16.69 29.12 9.75
N LEU A 219 -16.33 29.35 11.02
CA LEU A 219 -15.48 30.47 11.45
C LEU A 219 -15.96 31.83 10.91
N PRO A 220 -17.17 32.31 11.27
CA PRO A 220 -17.73 33.56 10.75
C PRO A 220 -16.82 34.77 10.98
N SER A 221 -15.99 34.75 12.03
CA SER A 221 -14.99 35.77 12.33
C SER A 221 -13.89 35.90 11.26
N LEU A 222 -13.60 34.84 10.50
CA LEU A 222 -12.62 34.90 9.41
C LEU A 222 -13.19 35.53 8.14
N ALA A 223 -14.50 35.46 7.90
CA ALA A 223 -15.12 35.86 6.63
C ALA A 223 -14.87 37.33 6.24
N ASN A 224 -14.55 38.20 7.21
CA ASN A 224 -14.37 39.64 7.02
C ASN A 224 -12.91 40.12 7.13
N VAL A 225 -11.92 39.21 7.17
CA VAL A 225 -10.51 39.58 7.35
C VAL A 225 -9.88 39.99 5.99
N PRO A 226 -9.08 41.07 5.91
CA PRO A 226 -8.45 41.54 4.66
C PRO A 226 -7.56 40.48 3.98
N GLU A 227 -6.95 39.60 4.76
CA GLU A 227 -6.08 38.50 4.31
C GLU A 227 -6.78 37.14 4.26
N LEU A 228 -8.11 37.13 4.04
CA LEU A 228 -8.95 35.92 4.02
C LEU A 228 -8.38 34.77 3.17
N ILE A 229 -7.68 35.07 2.08
CA ILE A 229 -7.11 34.04 1.19
C ILE A 229 -6.10 33.12 1.90
N TRP A 230 -5.21 33.65 2.75
CA TRP A 230 -4.22 32.83 3.45
C TRP A 230 -4.87 31.88 4.46
N GLY A 231 -5.87 32.38 5.18
CA GLY A 231 -6.68 31.57 6.09
C GLY A 231 -7.44 30.47 5.35
N LEU A 232 -8.01 30.77 4.19
CA LEU A 232 -8.70 29.80 3.34
C LEU A 232 -7.76 28.71 2.83
N LEU A 233 -6.55 29.06 2.38
CA LEU A 233 -5.57 28.07 1.90
C LEU A 233 -5.10 27.15 3.04
N LEU A 234 -4.82 27.70 4.23
CA LEU A 234 -4.43 26.92 5.39
C LEU A 234 -5.56 25.95 5.83
N LEU A 235 -6.79 26.44 5.93
CA LEU A 235 -7.93 25.62 6.33
C LEU A 235 -8.28 24.57 5.28
N ALA A 236 -8.17 24.91 4.00
CA ALA A 236 -8.32 23.95 2.90
C ALA A 236 -7.26 22.84 2.96
N PHE A 237 -5.99 23.20 3.20
CA PHE A 237 -4.92 22.22 3.40
C PHE A 237 -5.22 21.28 4.56
N ILE A 238 -5.61 21.83 5.71
CA ILE A 238 -5.99 21.05 6.89
C ILE A 238 -7.18 20.14 6.56
N ALA A 239 -8.19 20.65 5.85
CA ALA A 239 -9.35 19.87 5.40
C ALA A 239 -8.95 18.66 4.57
N GLY A 240 -8.10 18.86 3.56
CA GLY A 240 -7.63 17.78 2.70
C GLY A 240 -6.75 16.75 3.42
N SER A 241 -6.00 17.18 4.44
CA SER A 241 -5.20 16.26 5.26
C SER A 241 -6.04 15.38 6.20
N SER A 242 -7.29 15.75 6.47
CA SER A 242 -8.14 15.09 7.46
C SER A 242 -9.31 14.35 6.83
N GLU A 243 -9.19 13.02 6.78
CA GLU A 243 -10.30 12.11 6.50
C GLU A 243 -11.49 12.29 7.48
N ARG A 244 -11.28 12.95 8.65
CA ARG A 244 -12.31 13.15 9.69
C ARG A 244 -12.99 14.52 9.64
N LEU A 245 -12.48 15.49 8.89
CA LEU A 245 -13.06 16.84 8.91
C LEU A 245 -14.41 16.92 8.21
N ALA A 246 -14.58 16.26 7.06
CA ALA A 246 -15.87 16.21 6.37
C ALA A 246 -16.99 15.60 7.25
N PRO A 247 -16.82 14.42 7.90
CA PRO A 247 -17.81 13.90 8.86
C PRO A 247 -18.13 14.86 10.01
N SER A 248 -17.12 15.54 10.58
CA SER A 248 -17.33 16.46 11.71
C SER A 248 -18.11 17.72 11.31
N ILE A 249 -17.92 18.21 10.09
CA ILE A 249 -18.65 19.34 9.52
C ILE A 249 -20.10 18.91 9.22
N ILE A 250 -20.30 17.73 8.64
CA ILE A 250 -21.63 17.14 8.42
C ILE A 250 -22.37 16.93 9.75
N ALA A 251 -21.69 16.44 10.78
CA ALA A 251 -22.27 16.28 12.12
C ALA A 251 -22.72 17.62 12.73
N ARG A 252 -21.94 18.70 12.52
CA ARG A 252 -22.36 20.05 12.91
C ARG A 252 -23.58 20.53 12.12
N PHE A 253 -23.65 20.23 10.82
CA PHE A 253 -24.84 20.53 10.01
C PHE A 253 -26.09 19.79 10.51
N ALA A 254 -25.97 18.51 10.83
CA ALA A 254 -27.06 17.73 11.41
C ALA A 254 -27.51 18.30 12.76
N TYR A 255 -26.57 18.72 13.60
CA TYR A 255 -26.86 19.35 14.90
C TYR A 255 -27.55 20.71 14.77
N SER A 256 -27.06 21.60 13.89
CA SER A 256 -27.66 22.92 13.69
C SER A 256 -29.04 22.88 13.02
N ALA A 257 -29.33 21.83 12.23
CA ALA A 257 -30.63 21.64 11.59
C ALA A 257 -31.69 21.02 12.54
N ASN A 258 -31.27 20.38 13.64
CA ASN A 258 -32.17 19.74 14.60
C ASN A 258 -31.70 19.96 16.06
N PRO A 259 -31.92 21.16 16.64
CA PRO A 259 -31.48 21.48 17.99
C PRO A 259 -32.20 20.71 19.12
N ASP A 260 -33.34 20.07 18.84
CA ASP A 260 -34.23 19.49 19.86
C ASP A 260 -33.92 18.03 20.24
N ASP A 261 -32.98 17.35 19.57
CA ASP A 261 -32.79 15.89 19.73
C ASP A 261 -31.79 15.48 20.84
N SER A 262 -31.30 16.42 21.65
CA SER A 262 -30.30 16.14 22.71
C SER A 262 -30.83 16.06 24.14
N SER A 263 -32.14 15.92 24.35
CA SER A 263 -32.67 15.69 25.71
C SER A 263 -32.46 14.27 26.24
N THR A 264 -31.93 13.33 25.44
CA THR A 264 -31.80 11.91 25.83
C THR A 264 -30.40 11.29 25.75
N SER A 265 -29.32 12.07 25.57
CA SER A 265 -27.96 11.49 25.67
C SER A 265 -26.91 12.43 26.25
N LYS A 266 -27.01 12.68 27.57
CA LYS A 266 -25.81 12.98 28.36
C LYS A 266 -25.15 11.65 28.75
N PRO A 267 -23.87 11.41 28.42
CA PRO A 267 -23.10 10.40 29.13
C PRO A 267 -22.86 10.92 30.56
N SER A 268 -23.42 10.24 31.54
CA SER A 268 -23.21 10.51 32.97
C SER A 268 -21.73 10.27 33.33
N LEU A 269 -20.92 11.33 33.27
CA LEU A 269 -19.66 11.40 33.99
C LEU A 269 -19.97 11.83 35.43
N LEU A 270 -20.37 10.87 36.27
CA LEU A 270 -20.38 10.97 37.74
C LEU A 270 -20.74 9.58 38.30
N ASP A 271 -19.72 8.73 38.50
CA ASP A 271 -19.67 7.79 39.63
C ASP A 271 -18.32 7.05 39.65
N LYS A 272 -17.29 7.75 40.12
CA LYS A 272 -16.10 7.13 40.74
C LYS A 272 -15.57 8.05 41.83
N HIS A 273 -16.23 8.05 42.98
CA HIS A 273 -15.60 8.25 44.28
C HIS A 273 -16.61 7.89 45.37
N ASN A 274 -16.50 6.69 45.92
CA ASN A 274 -17.07 6.38 47.23
C ASN A 274 -15.91 6.07 48.20
N PRO A 275 -15.56 6.98 49.14
CA PRO A 275 -14.62 6.69 50.21
C PRO A 275 -15.39 6.21 51.45
N GLY A 276 -15.15 4.96 51.85
CA GLY A 276 -15.16 4.50 53.25
C GLY A 276 -16.51 4.25 53.96
N GLY A 277 -16.63 3.06 54.55
CA GLY A 277 -16.99 2.96 55.97
C GLY A 277 -18.11 2.00 56.39
N ILE A 278 -17.68 0.88 57.01
CA ILE A 278 -18.23 0.25 58.23
C ILE A 278 -19.62 -0.41 58.16
N SER A 279 -19.66 -1.75 58.11
CA SER A 279 -19.96 -2.63 59.26
C SER A 279 -19.52 -4.07 58.98
#